data_AF-A0A2S6H354-F1
#
_entry.id   AF-A0A2S6H354-F1
#
_cell.length_a   1.000
_cell.length_b   1.000
_cell.length_c   1.000
_cell.angle_alpha   90.00
_cell.angle_beta   90.00
_cell.angle_gamma   90.00
#
_symmetry.space_group_name_H-M   'P 1'
#
loop_
_entity.id
_entity.type
_entity.pdbx_description
1 polymer ?
#
loop_
_entity_poly.entity_id
_entity_poly.type
_entity_poly.pdbx_seq_one_letter_code
_entity_poly.pdbx_strand_id
1 'polypeptide(L)'
;MEILLIGAVLMIFAVLASAWLMTFARWFPVKGIDGEFLTDYKTLIRAHIDFALMALFCLGFYAVKVPLSVTACWLVVIGGITNPCVFVVAAFDPSFWEKTAWRLYSAVSFIVTTIGFGWVCISLLDYAL
;
A
#
# COMPACT_ATOMS: atom_id res chain seq x y z
N MET A 1 1.43 -7.62 -18.27
CA MET A 1 0.63 -7.88 -17.04
C MET A 1 1.46 -8.45 -15.89
N GLU A 2 2.62 -9.06 -16.13
CA GLU A 2 3.51 -9.57 -15.06
C GLU A 2 3.89 -8.53 -14.00
N ILE A 3 3.85 -7.24 -14.35
CA ILE A 3 4.03 -6.12 -13.43
C ILE A 3 3.09 -6.22 -12.22
N LEU A 4 1.81 -6.59 -12.43
CA LEU A 4 0.85 -6.76 -11.34
C LEU A 4 1.27 -7.91 -10.41
N LEU A 5 1.79 -9.01 -10.97
CA LEU A 5 2.27 -10.14 -10.18
C LEU A 5 3.51 -9.76 -9.36
N ILE A 6 4.48 -9.07 -9.97
CA ILE A 6 5.67 -8.58 -9.28
C ILE A 6 5.28 -7.59 -8.18
N GLY A 7 4.38 -6.65 -8.48
CA GLY A 7 3.85 -5.69 -7.50
C GLY A 7 3.17 -6.39 -6.33
N ALA A 8 2.33 -7.40 -6.60
CA ALA A 8 1.69 -8.19 -5.57
C ALA A 8 2.71 -8.88 -4.65
N VAL A 9 3.76 -9.48 -5.22
CA VAL A 9 4.83 -10.11 -4.44
C VAL A 9 5.52 -9.11 -3.53
N LEU A 10 5.86 -7.92 -4.03
CA LEU A 10 6.46 -6.85 -3.21
C LEU A 10 5.53 -6.42 -2.06
N MET A 11 4.25 -6.25 -2.33
CA MET A 11 3.26 -5.91 -1.30
C MET A 11 3.09 -7.02 -0.26
N ILE A 12 3.13 -8.29 -0.67
CA ILE A 12 3.11 -9.44 0.27
C ILE A 12 4.35 -9.41 1.18
N PHE A 13 5.53 -9.10 0.64
CA PHE A 13 6.73 -8.91 1.47
C PHE A 13 6.53 -7.76 2.48
N ALA A 14 5.90 -6.66 2.07
CA ALA A 14 5.57 -5.56 2.97
C ALA A 14 4.55 -5.96 4.06
N VAL A 15 3.55 -6.78 3.73
CA VAL A 15 2.61 -7.38 4.70
C VAL A 15 3.35 -8.23 5.73
N LEU A 16 4.26 -9.10 5.28
CA LEU A 16 5.06 -9.94 6.18
C LEU A 16 5.98 -9.10 7.06
N ALA A 17 6.68 -8.12 6.48
CA ALA A 17 7.57 -7.23 7.21
C ALA A 17 6.80 -6.43 8.29
N SER A 18 5.63 -5.89 7.95
CA SER A 18 4.78 -5.16 8.90
C SER A 18 4.19 -6.07 9.98
N ALA A 19 3.84 -7.32 9.68
CA ALA A 19 3.40 -8.30 10.68
C ALA A 19 4.49 -8.56 11.71
N TRP A 20 5.72 -8.84 11.26
CA TRP A 20 6.87 -9.03 12.15
C TRP A 20 7.14 -7.78 12.97
N LEU A 21 7.15 -6.60 12.34
CA LEU A 21 7.38 -5.33 13.03
C LEU A 21 6.37 -5.09 14.17
N MET A 22 5.08 -5.34 13.91
CA MET A 22 4.03 -5.22 14.93
C MET A 22 4.19 -6.24 16.08
N THR A 23 4.55 -7.49 15.76
CA THR A 23 4.81 -8.52 16.79
C THR A 23 6.02 -8.14 17.64
N PHE A 24 7.14 -7.72 17.03
CA PHE A 24 8.33 -7.30 17.77
C PHE A 24 8.06 -6.09 18.65
N ALA A 25 7.34 -5.08 18.14
CA ALA A 25 6.98 -3.89 18.90
C ALA A 25 6.11 -4.17 20.15
N ARG A 26 5.42 -5.31 20.21
CA ARG A 26 4.61 -5.69 21.39
C ARG A 26 5.23 -6.78 22.26
N TRP A 27 5.92 -7.74 21.66
CA TRP A 27 6.38 -8.94 22.35
C TRP A 27 7.82 -8.85 22.84
N PHE A 28 8.63 -7.98 22.23
CA PHE A 28 10.01 -7.74 22.64
C PHE A 28 10.15 -6.27 23.02
N PRO A 29 9.66 -5.86 24.20
CA PRO A 29 9.85 -4.51 24.69
C PRO A 29 11.35 -4.23 24.84
N VAL A 30 11.91 -3.51 23.87
CA VAL A 30 13.29 -3.04 23.90
C VAL A 30 13.26 -1.68 24.57
N LYS A 31 13.84 -1.57 25.77
CA LYS A 31 14.03 -0.30 26.47
C LYS A 31 14.78 0.68 25.55
N GLY A 32 14.07 1.72 25.08
CA GLY A 32 14.56 2.72 24.11
C GLY A 32 13.78 2.76 22.78
N ILE A 33 13.00 1.72 22.48
CA ILE A 33 12.02 1.67 21.37
C ILE A 33 10.59 1.76 21.94
N ASP A 34 10.40 1.29 23.18
CA ASP A 34 9.13 1.30 23.89
C ASP A 34 8.67 2.74 24.20
N GLY A 35 7.62 3.17 23.49
CA GLY A 35 6.90 4.43 23.72
C GLY A 35 7.21 5.55 22.72
N GLU A 36 8.39 5.53 22.08
CA GLU A 36 8.81 6.60 21.16
C GLU A 36 8.88 6.15 19.69
N PHE A 37 9.30 4.92 19.41
CA PHE A 37 9.57 4.50 18.03
C PHE A 37 8.31 4.26 17.22
N LEU A 38 7.33 3.53 17.76
CA LEU A 38 6.08 3.20 17.08
C LEU A 38 4.93 3.88 17.81
N THR A 39 4.74 5.15 17.48
CA THR A 39 3.86 6.06 18.24
C THR A 39 2.38 5.79 17.97
N ASP A 40 2.03 5.30 16.78
CA ASP A 40 0.64 4.95 16.43
C ASP A 40 0.50 3.55 15.81
N TYR A 41 0.33 2.56 16.69
CA TYR A 41 0.09 1.16 16.32
C TYR A 41 -1.19 0.96 15.49
N LYS A 42 -2.24 1.77 15.70
CA LYS A 42 -3.49 1.61 14.93
C LYS A 42 -3.27 1.99 13.48
N THR A 43 -2.49 3.03 13.23
CA THR A 43 -2.14 3.47 11.89
C THR A 43 -1.23 2.45 11.19
N LEU A 44 -0.34 1.78 11.91
CA LEU A 44 0.44 0.68 11.32
C LEU A 44 -0.42 -0.53 10.94
N ILE A 45 -1.43 -0.90 11.74
CA ILE A 45 -2.40 -1.94 11.36
C ILE A 45 -3.13 -1.55 10.07
N ARG A 46 -3.53 -0.27 9.93
CA ARG A 46 -4.16 0.21 8.69
C ARG A 46 -3.23 0.01 7.50
N ALA A 47 -1.95 0.37 7.63
CA ALA A 47 -0.95 0.14 6.59
C ALA A 47 -0.84 -1.34 6.20
N HIS A 48 -0.78 -2.24 7.20
CA HIS A 48 -0.69 -3.68 6.99
C HIS A 48 -1.88 -4.23 6.21
N ILE A 49 -3.11 -3.86 6.61
CA ILE A 49 -4.33 -4.28 5.92
C ILE A 49 -4.37 -3.72 4.50
N ASP A 50 -3.95 -2.46 4.32
CA ASP A 50 -3.97 -1.81 3.01
C ASP A 50 -2.98 -2.50 2.05
N PHE A 51 -1.76 -2.83 2.48
CA PHE A 51 -0.85 -3.66 1.67
C PHE A 51 -1.44 -5.02 1.30
N ALA A 52 -2.15 -5.68 2.21
CA ALA A 52 -2.77 -6.98 1.94
C ALA A 52 -3.88 -6.86 0.88
N LEU A 53 -4.71 -5.81 0.97
CA LEU A 53 -5.75 -5.54 -0.02
C LEU A 53 -5.15 -5.16 -1.38
N MET A 54 -4.14 -4.31 -1.41
CA MET A 54 -3.47 -3.91 -2.65
C MET A 54 -2.80 -5.10 -3.35
N ALA A 55 -2.16 -5.99 -2.58
CA ALA A 55 -1.62 -7.23 -3.11
C ALA A 55 -2.72 -8.13 -3.70
N LEU A 56 -3.84 -8.29 -2.98
CA LEU A 56 -4.98 -9.08 -3.42
C LEU A 56 -5.57 -8.54 -4.72
N PHE A 57 -5.75 -7.22 -4.84
CA PHE A 57 -6.23 -6.60 -6.07
C PHE A 57 -5.27 -6.82 -7.24
N CYS A 58 -3.97 -6.68 -7.03
CA CYS A 58 -2.98 -6.95 -8.07
C CYS A 58 -3.03 -8.41 -8.55
N LEU A 59 -3.15 -9.37 -7.63
CA LEU A 59 -3.34 -10.79 -7.99
C LEU A 59 -4.67 -11.01 -8.72
N GLY A 60 -5.75 -10.39 -8.26
CA GLY A 60 -7.07 -10.46 -8.89
C GLY A 60 -7.04 -9.95 -10.33
N PHE A 61 -6.54 -8.74 -10.56
CA PHE A 61 -6.41 -8.17 -11.90
C PHE A 61 -5.49 -9.00 -12.80
N TYR A 62 -4.41 -9.58 -12.26
CA TYR A 62 -3.55 -10.50 -13.01
C TYR A 62 -4.23 -11.84 -13.35
N ALA A 63 -5.13 -12.32 -12.48
CA ALA A 63 -5.84 -13.58 -12.64
C ALA A 63 -6.99 -13.50 -13.64
N VAL A 64 -7.58 -12.32 -13.85
CA VAL A 64 -8.73 -12.11 -14.77
C VAL A 64 -8.36 -12.30 -16.25
N LYS A 65 -7.07 -12.26 -16.61
CA LYS A 65 -6.55 -12.49 -17.98
C LYS A 65 -7.12 -11.59 -19.09
N VAL A 66 -7.78 -10.50 -18.73
CA VAL A 66 -8.21 -9.44 -19.67
C VAL A 66 -6.99 -8.61 -20.09
N PRO A 67 -6.87 -8.21 -21.37
CA PRO A 67 -5.79 -7.35 -21.83
C PRO A 67 -5.88 -5.94 -21.21
N LEU A 68 -5.20 -5.74 -20.09
CA LEU A 68 -5.12 -4.46 -19.41
C LEU A 68 -3.98 -3.60 -19.98
N SER A 69 -4.20 -2.28 -20.01
CA SER A 69 -3.17 -1.30 -20.34
C SER A 69 -1.98 -1.41 -19.38
N VAL A 70 -0.77 -1.52 -19.94
CA VAL A 70 0.48 -1.60 -19.17
C VAL A 70 0.64 -0.38 -18.27
N THR A 71 0.24 0.80 -18.74
CA THR A 71 0.27 2.05 -17.96
C THR A 71 -0.67 1.97 -16.76
N ALA A 72 -1.88 1.45 -16.94
CA ALA A 72 -2.83 1.27 -15.84
C ALA A 72 -2.28 0.29 -14.80
N CYS A 73 -1.66 -0.81 -15.23
CA CYS A 73 -1.00 -1.75 -14.32
C CYS A 73 0.12 -1.09 -13.50
N TRP A 74 0.93 -0.23 -14.12
CA TRP A 74 1.97 0.50 -13.39
C TRP A 74 1.39 1.46 -12.35
N LEU A 75 0.35 2.21 -12.70
CA LEU A 75 -0.30 3.12 -11.75
C LEU A 75 -0.90 2.37 -10.55
N VAL A 76 -1.50 1.20 -10.78
CA VAL A 76 -1.97 0.32 -9.71
C VAL A 76 -0.84 -0.14 -8.80
N VAL A 77 0.29 -0.59 -9.36
CA VAL A 77 1.42 -1.07 -8.55
C VAL A 77 2.09 0.05 -7.78
N ILE A 78 2.33 1.20 -8.44
CA ILE A 78 2.91 2.37 -7.78
C ILE A 78 1.99 2.83 -6.65
N GLY A 79 0.71 3.03 -6.93
CA GLY A 79 -0.28 3.43 -5.92
C GLY A 79 -0.42 2.42 -4.79
N GLY A 80 -0.46 1.13 -5.12
CA GLY A 80 -0.56 0.04 -4.15
C GLY A 80 0.64 -0.08 -3.21
N ILE A 81 1.79 0.46 -3.58
CA ILE A 81 2.97 0.58 -2.71
C ILE A 81 2.96 1.91 -1.97
N THR A 82 2.78 3.02 -2.68
CA THR A 82 2.95 4.36 -2.10
C THR A 82 1.83 4.70 -1.12
N ASN A 83 0.61 4.22 -1.35
CA ASN A 83 -0.54 4.56 -0.51
C ASN A 83 -0.44 3.93 0.89
N PRO A 84 -0.23 2.61 1.05
CA PRO A 84 0.00 2.06 2.38
C PRO A 84 1.25 2.64 3.08
N CYS A 85 2.29 3.02 2.32
CA CYS A 85 3.48 3.68 2.85
C CYS A 85 3.18 5.03 3.55
N VAL A 86 2.12 5.75 3.17
CA VAL A 86 1.66 6.95 3.91
C VAL A 86 1.39 6.58 5.37
N PHE A 87 0.65 5.49 5.60
CA PHE A 87 0.30 5.02 6.92
C PHE A 87 1.49 4.42 7.66
N VAL A 88 2.43 3.77 6.94
CA VAL A 88 3.69 3.33 7.56
C VAL A 88 4.39 4.54 8.16
N VAL A 89 4.72 5.56 7.36
CA VAL A 89 5.48 6.72 7.86
C VAL A 89 4.72 7.47 8.96
N ALA A 90 3.40 7.65 8.79
CA ALA A 90 2.57 8.31 9.80
C ALA A 90 2.53 7.55 11.14
N ALA A 91 2.75 6.23 11.16
CA ALA A 91 2.80 5.45 12.40
C ALA A 91 4.06 5.71 13.25
N PHE A 92 5.14 6.20 12.62
CA PHE A 92 6.43 6.52 13.28
C PHE A 92 6.64 8.04 13.48
N ASP A 93 5.79 8.89 12.90
CA ASP A 93 5.93 10.35 12.96
C ASP A 93 4.59 11.03 13.33
N PRO A 94 4.39 11.40 14.61
CA PRO A 94 3.17 12.10 15.04
C PRO A 94 2.93 13.44 14.35
N SER A 95 4.01 14.09 13.88
CA SER A 95 3.95 15.38 13.16
C SER A 95 3.77 15.23 11.65
N PHE A 96 3.53 14.00 11.16
CA PHE A 96 3.43 13.68 9.74
C PHE A 96 2.50 14.63 8.98
N TRP A 97 1.31 14.90 9.55
CA TRP A 97 0.28 15.74 8.91
C TRP A 97 0.59 17.23 8.92
N GLU A 98 1.56 17.68 9.71
CA GLU A 98 1.99 19.08 9.75
C GLU A 98 2.97 19.39 8.62
N LYS A 99 3.65 18.37 8.09
CA LYS A 99 4.70 18.50 7.08
C LYS A 99 4.10 18.54 5.67
N THR A 100 4.29 19.67 4.98
CA THR A 100 3.78 19.88 3.60
C THR A 100 4.22 18.80 2.61
N ALA A 101 5.47 18.33 2.72
CA ALA A 101 5.99 17.29 1.83
C ALA A 101 5.21 15.97 1.95
N TRP A 102 4.85 15.57 3.17
CA TRP A 102 4.09 14.34 3.42
C TRP A 102 2.64 14.45 2.97
N ARG A 103 2.02 15.64 3.13
CA ARG A 103 0.69 15.91 2.59
C ARG A 103 0.66 15.85 1.07
N LEU A 104 1.66 16.43 0.41
CA LEU A 104 1.80 16.37 -1.05
C LEU A 104 2.03 14.94 -1.53
N TYR A 105 2.96 14.21 -0.89
CA TYR A 105 3.19 12.79 -1.16
C TYR A 105 1.90 11.97 -1.05
N SER A 106 1.14 12.18 0.03
CA SER A 106 -0.13 11.48 0.27
C SER A 106 -1.13 11.79 -0.85
N ALA A 107 -1.32 13.06 -1.18
CA ALA A 107 -2.24 13.49 -2.23
C ALA A 107 -1.88 12.88 -3.60
N VAL A 108 -0.60 12.93 -3.99
CA VAL A 108 -0.11 12.34 -5.24
C VAL A 108 -0.33 10.83 -5.24
N SER A 109 -0.01 10.15 -4.13
CA SER A 109 -0.22 8.72 -3.99
C SER A 109 -1.70 8.32 -4.17
N PHE A 110 -2.62 9.05 -3.54
CA PHE A 110 -4.05 8.81 -3.71
C PHE A 110 -4.49 9.01 -5.16
N ILE A 111 -4.07 10.11 -5.81
CA ILE A 111 -4.42 10.38 -7.21
C ILE A 111 -3.92 9.26 -8.14
N VAL A 112 -2.65 8.86 -8.02
CA VAL A 112 -2.07 7.78 -8.82
C VAL A 112 -2.83 6.47 -8.62
N THR A 113 -3.15 6.14 -7.36
CA THR A 113 -3.92 4.93 -7.01
C THR A 113 -5.31 4.99 -7.65
N THR A 114 -6.04 6.09 -7.49
CA THR A 114 -7.39 6.26 -8.03
C THR A 114 -7.41 6.16 -9.56
N ILE A 115 -6.47 6.80 -10.25
CA ILE A 115 -6.40 6.74 -11.72
C ILE A 115 -6.09 5.31 -12.17
N GLY A 116 -5.12 4.63 -11.54
CA GLY A 116 -4.75 3.26 -11.90
C GLY A 116 -5.91 2.29 -11.73
N PHE A 117 -6.52 2.25 -10.56
CA PHE A 117 -7.64 1.36 -10.26
C PHE A 117 -8.88 1.69 -11.08
N GLY A 118 -9.23 2.97 -11.20
CA GLY A 118 -10.36 3.41 -12.01
C GLY A 118 -10.22 2.99 -13.47
N TRP A 119 -9.03 3.15 -14.04
CA TRP A 119 -8.75 2.71 -15.41
C TRP A 119 -8.90 1.20 -15.55
N VAL A 120 -8.30 0.40 -14.67
CA VAL A 120 -8.46 -1.06 -14.70
C VAL A 120 -9.94 -1.46 -14.62
N CYS A 121 -10.70 -0.87 -13.70
CA CYS A 121 -12.13 -1.18 -13.56
C CYS A 121 -12.94 -0.83 -14.81
N ILE A 122 -12.68 0.33 -15.43
CA ILE A 122 -13.32 0.71 -16.70
C ILE A 122 -12.97 -0.29 -17.80
N SER A 123 -11.70 -0.67 -17.94
CA SER A 123 -11.28 -1.66 -18.93
C SER A 123 -11.90 -3.04 -18.72
N LEU A 124 -12.11 -3.45 -17.46
CA LEU A 124 -12.81 -4.70 -17.14
C LEU A 124 -14.31 -4.61 -17.46
N LEU A 125 -14.93 -3.46 -17.20
CA LEU A 125 -16.33 -3.21 -17.53
C LEU A 125 -16.54 -3.20 -19.05
N ASP A 126 -15.68 -2.49 -19.79
CA ASP A 126 -15.71 -2.43 -21.25
C ASP A 126 -15.49 -3.79 -21.90
N TYR A 127 -14.72 -4.69 -21.26
CA TYR A 127 -14.55 -6.06 -21.74
C TYR A 127 -15.76 -6.96 -21.46
N ALA A 128 -16.51 -6.67 -20.40
CA ALA A 128 -17.66 -7.47 -19.98
C ALA A 128 -18.96 -7.13 -20.73
N LEU A 129 -19.05 -5.93 -21.29
CA LEU A 129 -20.18 -5.42 -22.07
C LEU A 129 -20.00 -5.71 -23.57
#